data_AF-A0A6M9Q0V9-F1
#
_entry.id   AF-A0A6M9Q0V9-F1
#
_cell.length_a   1.000
_cell.length_b   1.000
_cell.length_c   1.000
_cell.angle_alpha   90.00
_cell.angle_beta   90.00
_cell.angle_gamma   90.00
#
_symmetry.space_group_name_H-M   'P 1'
#
loop_
_entity.id
_entity.type
_entity.pdbx_description
1 polymer ?
#
loop_
_entity_poly.entity_id
_entity_poly.type
_entity_poly.pdbx_seq_one_letter_code
_entity_poly.pdbx_strand_id
1 'polypeptide(L)'
;MKHLLAFIIFCIAFGTAFADTYVNGYYKKDGTYVNGYTRSSPDSTNWNNYSTQGNSNPYTGGEGTRARDYSSEAQSYGGGRPIYTGPQGGQYYINDNGNKVYVPKH
;
A
#
# COMPACT_ATOMS: atom_id res chain seq x y z
N MET A 1 -43.57 16.12 4.66
CA MET A 1 -42.89 16.47 3.40
C MET A 1 -41.64 17.35 3.58
N LYS A 2 -41.59 18.27 4.56
CA LYS A 2 -40.38 19.07 4.89
C LYS A 2 -39.18 18.22 5.37
N HIS A 3 -39.43 17.17 6.15
CA HIS A 3 -38.39 16.23 6.60
C HIS A 3 -37.88 15.28 5.51
N LEU A 4 -38.65 15.05 4.45
CA LEU A 4 -38.25 14.23 3.29
C LEU A 4 -37.20 14.97 2.44
N LEU A 5 -37.36 16.28 2.27
CA LEU A 5 -36.40 17.14 1.57
C LEU A 5 -35.07 17.23 2.34
N ALA A 6 -35.11 17.29 3.67
CA ALA A 6 -33.91 17.29 4.51
C ALA A 6 -33.12 15.96 4.44
N PHE A 7 -33.82 14.83 4.28
CA PHE A 7 -33.18 13.51 4.15
C PHE A 7 -32.46 13.31 2.81
N ILE A 8 -33.03 13.83 1.72
CA ILE A 8 -32.39 13.79 0.38
C ILE A 8 -31.13 14.66 0.36
N ILE A 9 -31.14 15.82 1.01
CA ILE A 9 -29.96 16.70 1.12
C ILE A 9 -28.84 16.05 1.96
N PHE A 10 -29.20 15.30 3.01
CA PHE A 10 -28.22 14.56 3.83
C PHE A 10 -27.48 13.46 3.05
N CYS A 11 -28.15 12.79 2.10
CA CYS A 11 -27.53 11.75 1.27
C CYS A 11 -26.54 12.30 0.22
N ILE A 12 -26.67 13.56 -0.20
CA ILE A 12 -25.80 14.20 -1.21
C ILE A 12 -24.50 14.74 -0.57
N ALA A 13 -24.43 14.82 0.75
CA ALA A 13 -23.31 15.43 1.47
C ALA A 13 -22.04 14.54 1.59
N PHE A 14 -22.05 13.31 1.06
CA PHE A 14 -20.89 12.41 1.11
C PHE A 14 -20.07 12.49 -0.20
N GLY A 15 -19.04 13.33 -0.20
CA GLY A 15 -18.05 13.37 -1.29
C GLY A 15 -17.15 12.13 -1.30
N THR A 16 -16.79 11.64 -2.48
CA THR A 16 -15.80 10.56 -2.63
C THR A 16 -14.40 11.09 -2.41
N ALA A 17 -13.69 10.59 -1.40
CA ALA A 17 -12.28 10.89 -1.19
C ALA A 17 -11.41 9.94 -2.03
N PHE A 18 -10.57 10.50 -2.89
CA PHE A 18 -9.55 9.76 -3.63
C PHE A 18 -8.29 9.63 -2.74
N ALA A 19 -7.85 8.40 -2.49
CA ALA A 19 -6.74 8.10 -1.59
C ALA A 19 -5.50 7.60 -2.36
N ASP A 20 -5.30 8.11 -3.57
CA ASP A 20 -4.16 7.83 -4.44
C ASP A 20 -3.31 9.09 -4.66
N THR A 21 -2.03 8.89 -4.95
CA THR A 21 -1.06 9.96 -5.19
C THR A 21 -0.16 9.60 -6.37
N TYR A 22 0.12 10.60 -7.21
CA TYR A 22 1.02 10.45 -8.35
C TYR A 22 2.47 10.72 -7.92
N VAL A 23 3.36 9.80 -8.28
CA VAL A 23 4.81 9.94 -8.10
C VAL A 23 5.45 10.29 -9.43
N ASN A 24 6.15 11.42 -9.47
CA ASN A 24 6.91 11.84 -10.65
C ASN A 24 8.01 10.84 -11.00
N GLY A 25 8.32 10.72 -12.29
CA GLY A 25 9.45 9.92 -12.76
C GLY A 25 10.78 10.47 -12.23
N TYR A 26 11.76 9.58 -12.05
CA TYR A 26 13.07 9.93 -11.49
C TYR A 26 14.17 9.00 -11.98
N TYR A 27 15.42 9.44 -11.86
CA TYR A 27 16.60 8.62 -12.14
C TYR A 27 17.10 7.95 -10.86
N LYS A 28 17.38 6.64 -10.93
CA LYS A 28 18.08 5.90 -9.87
C LYS A 28 19.57 6.27 -9.88
N LYS A 29 20.27 5.91 -8.79
CA LYS A 29 21.72 6.13 -8.65
C LYS A 29 22.55 5.44 -9.75
N ASP A 30 22.05 4.33 -10.30
CA ASP A 30 22.69 3.58 -11.39
C ASP A 30 22.41 4.16 -12.79
N GLY A 31 21.69 5.30 -12.87
CA GLY A 31 21.32 5.94 -14.14
C GLY A 31 20.02 5.44 -14.76
N THR A 32 19.38 4.40 -14.21
CA THR A 32 18.11 3.88 -14.73
C THR A 32 16.98 4.87 -14.50
N TYR A 33 16.27 5.27 -15.57
CA TYR A 33 15.06 6.08 -15.46
C TYR A 33 13.85 5.24 -15.02
N VAL A 34 13.08 5.76 -14.06
CA VAL A 34 11.82 5.20 -13.58
C VAL A 34 10.69 6.12 -14.03
N ASN A 35 9.74 5.58 -14.78
CA ASN A 35 8.54 6.32 -15.18
C ASN A 35 7.70 6.69 -13.95
N GLY A 36 6.98 7.82 -14.05
CA GLY A 36 6.01 8.20 -13.02
C GLY A 36 4.85 7.21 -12.95
N TYR A 37 4.28 7.05 -11.76
CA TYR A 37 3.24 6.06 -11.48
C TYR A 37 2.32 6.51 -10.35
N THR A 38 1.11 5.97 -10.33
CA THR A 38 0.15 6.20 -9.26
C THR A 38 0.28 5.12 -8.18
N ARG A 39 0.19 5.54 -6.92
CA ARG A 39 0.20 4.65 -5.75
C ARG A 39 -0.86 5.07 -4.74
N SER A 40 -1.21 4.18 -3.82
CA SER A 40 -1.98 4.55 -2.63
C SER A 40 -1.26 5.63 -1.80
N SER A 41 -2.07 6.48 -1.16
CA SER A 41 -1.60 7.46 -0.19
C SER A 41 -0.79 6.78 0.91
N PRO A 42 0.32 7.38 1.36
CA PRO A 42 1.15 6.78 2.40
C PRO A 42 0.42 6.79 3.74
N ASP A 43 0.37 5.63 4.40
CA ASP A 43 -0.07 5.49 5.79
C ASP A 43 0.78 4.44 6.55
N SER A 44 0.41 4.14 7.80
CA SER A 44 1.18 3.28 8.70
C SER A 44 1.03 1.78 8.45
N THR A 45 0.10 1.38 7.57
CA THR A 45 -0.21 -0.01 7.23
C THR A 45 -0.16 -0.23 5.72
N ASN A 46 -0.21 -1.48 5.28
CA ASN A 46 -0.36 -1.78 3.86
C ASN A 46 -1.81 -2.10 3.44
N TRP A 47 -2.80 -1.97 4.31
CA TRP A 47 -4.12 -2.60 4.12
C TRP A 47 -4.87 -2.11 2.88
N ASN A 48 -4.71 -0.85 2.52
CA ASN A 48 -5.33 -0.20 1.35
C ASN A 48 -4.41 -0.18 0.12
N ASN A 49 -3.17 -0.67 0.22
CA ASN A 49 -2.26 -0.67 -0.91
C ASN A 49 -2.77 -1.63 -1.99
N TYR A 50 -2.65 -1.23 -3.27
CA TYR A 50 -3.09 -2.07 -4.39
C TYR A 50 -2.41 -3.44 -4.46
N SER A 51 -1.18 -3.55 -3.93
CA SER A 51 -0.43 -4.82 -3.88
C SER A 51 -0.86 -5.76 -2.77
N THR A 52 -1.73 -5.32 -1.85
CA THR A 52 -2.12 -6.09 -0.67
C THR A 52 -3.26 -7.04 -0.98
N GLN A 53 -3.23 -8.22 -0.36
CA GLN A 53 -4.15 -9.31 -0.66
C GLN A 53 -5.63 -8.88 -0.54
N GLY A 54 -6.37 -9.18 -1.61
CA GLY A 54 -7.79 -8.85 -1.75
C GLY A 54 -8.06 -7.47 -2.35
N ASN A 55 -7.03 -6.65 -2.60
CA ASN A 55 -7.19 -5.38 -3.30
C ASN A 55 -6.88 -5.53 -4.78
N SER A 56 -7.54 -4.73 -5.62
CA SER A 56 -7.25 -4.64 -7.05
C SER A 56 -6.61 -3.30 -7.38
N ASN A 57 -5.65 -3.32 -8.30
CA ASN A 57 -5.03 -2.12 -8.82
C ASN A 57 -5.89 -1.57 -9.98
N PRO A 58 -6.54 -0.40 -9.83
CA PRO A 58 -7.41 0.15 -10.87
C PRO A 58 -6.67 0.58 -12.15
N TYR A 59 -5.35 0.80 -12.08
CA TYR A 59 -4.54 1.25 -13.22
C TYR A 59 -3.98 0.10 -14.06
N THR A 60 -3.85 -1.09 -13.48
CA THR A 60 -3.25 -2.25 -14.16
C THR A 60 -4.18 -3.45 -14.26
N GLY A 61 -5.28 -3.47 -13.49
CA GLY A 61 -6.18 -4.62 -13.35
C GLY A 61 -5.59 -5.77 -12.52
N GLY A 62 -4.34 -5.64 -12.05
CA GLY A 62 -3.68 -6.68 -11.26
C GLY A 62 -4.25 -6.79 -9.85
N GLU A 63 -4.24 -8.01 -9.31
CA GLU A 63 -4.64 -8.30 -7.93
C GLU A 63 -3.44 -8.26 -6.98
N GLY A 64 -3.67 -7.73 -5.79
CA GLY A 64 -2.71 -7.74 -4.71
C GLY A 64 -2.56 -9.13 -4.10
N THR A 65 -1.33 -9.47 -3.73
CA THR A 65 -0.95 -10.79 -3.19
C THR A 65 -0.11 -10.70 -1.93
N ARG A 66 0.28 -9.49 -1.51
CA ARG A 66 1.08 -9.30 -0.29
C ARG A 66 0.19 -9.45 0.94
N ALA A 67 0.67 -10.18 1.94
CA ALA A 67 -0.05 -10.32 3.20
C ALA A 67 -0.30 -8.95 3.84
N ARG A 68 -1.39 -8.85 4.61
CA ARG A 68 -1.73 -7.64 5.35
C ARG A 68 -0.81 -7.49 6.55
N ASP A 69 -0.43 -6.26 6.88
CA ASP A 69 0.28 -5.98 8.12
C ASP A 69 -0.52 -6.50 9.32
N TYR A 70 0.18 -7.11 10.29
CA TYR A 70 -0.36 -7.70 11.52
C TYR A 70 -1.32 -8.87 11.30
N SER A 71 -1.25 -9.55 10.14
CA SER A 71 -2.01 -10.76 9.87
C SER A 71 -1.22 -12.04 10.16
N SER A 72 -1.91 -13.16 10.29
CA SER A 72 -1.26 -14.47 10.48
C SER A 72 -0.32 -14.84 9.32
N GLU A 73 -0.69 -14.45 8.09
CA GLU A 73 0.11 -14.64 6.88
C GLU A 73 1.36 -13.76 6.88
N ALA A 74 1.34 -12.62 7.57
CA ALA A 74 2.53 -11.79 7.72
C ALA A 74 3.61 -12.57 8.47
N GLN A 75 3.27 -13.25 9.58
CA GLN A 75 4.24 -13.88 10.48
C GLN A 75 5.22 -14.84 9.78
N SER A 76 4.79 -15.52 8.72
CA SER A 76 5.61 -16.45 7.95
C SER A 76 6.20 -15.87 6.66
N TYR A 77 5.87 -14.62 6.31
CA TYR A 77 6.27 -13.98 5.05
C TYR A 77 7.80 -13.88 4.88
N GLY A 78 8.53 -13.78 5.98
CA GLY A 78 10.00 -13.77 6.01
C GLY A 78 10.66 -15.13 5.77
N GLY A 79 9.89 -16.23 5.66
CA GLY A 79 10.43 -17.56 5.41
C GLY A 79 11.42 -18.05 6.48
N GLY A 80 11.22 -17.64 7.74
CA GLY A 80 12.13 -17.97 8.85
C GLY A 80 13.43 -17.15 8.89
N ARG A 81 13.62 -16.19 7.99
CA ARG A 81 14.78 -15.28 8.01
C ARG A 81 14.65 -14.28 9.18
N PRO A 82 15.76 -13.82 9.77
CA PRO A 82 15.73 -12.77 10.78
C PRO A 82 15.18 -11.47 10.20
N ILE A 83 14.23 -10.87 10.91
CA ILE A 83 13.56 -9.64 10.52
C ILE A 83 14.12 -8.47 11.32
N TYR A 84 14.41 -7.39 10.60
CA TYR A 84 14.96 -6.15 11.13
C TYR A 84 13.98 -5.00 10.90
N THR A 85 13.97 -4.03 11.81
CA THR A 85 13.17 -2.81 11.69
C THR A 85 14.05 -1.64 11.27
N GLY A 86 13.67 -0.95 10.20
CA GLY A 86 14.36 0.25 9.72
C GLY A 86 13.99 1.51 10.51
N PRO A 87 14.71 2.63 10.31
CA PRO A 87 14.44 3.89 11.02
C PRO A 87 13.06 4.48 10.73
N GLN A 88 12.45 4.12 9.59
CA GLN A 88 11.10 4.52 9.20
C GLN A 88 10.03 3.49 9.61
N GLY A 89 10.38 2.51 10.45
CA GLY A 89 9.46 1.48 10.95
C GLY A 89 9.12 0.35 9.96
N GLY A 90 9.66 0.37 8.74
CA GLY A 90 9.51 -0.73 7.78
C GLY A 90 10.32 -1.96 8.22
N GLN A 91 9.71 -3.14 8.13
CA GLN A 91 10.35 -4.42 8.43
C GLN A 91 10.95 -5.04 7.17
N TYR A 92 12.12 -5.67 7.29
CA TYR A 92 12.84 -6.30 6.18
C TYR A 92 13.76 -7.42 6.66
N TYR A 93 14.11 -8.34 5.75
CA TYR A 93 15.24 -9.25 5.92
C TYR A 93 16.36 -8.91 4.92
N ILE A 94 17.56 -9.46 5.13
CA ILE A 94 18.66 -9.39 4.16
C ILE A 94 18.68 -10.67 3.33
N ASN A 95 18.55 -10.55 2.01
CA ASN A 95 18.62 -11.70 1.11
C ASN A 95 20.07 -12.13 0.87
N ASP A 96 20.25 -13.24 0.16
CA ASP A 96 21.57 -13.87 -0.02
C ASP A 96 22.52 -13.01 -0.88
N ASN A 97 21.97 -12.04 -1.61
CA ASN A 97 22.71 -11.02 -2.36
C ASN A 97 23.06 -9.78 -1.52
N GLY A 98 22.78 -9.80 -0.21
CA GLY A 98 23.00 -8.67 0.69
C GLY A 98 21.97 -7.53 0.58
N ASN A 99 20.88 -7.72 -0.18
CA ASN A 99 19.88 -6.69 -0.39
C ASN A 99 18.76 -6.75 0.66
N LYS A 100 18.25 -5.57 1.04
CA LYS A 100 17.06 -5.46 1.91
C LYS A 100 15.80 -5.85 1.15
N VAL A 101 15.05 -6.81 1.68
CA VAL A 101 13.74 -7.21 1.15
C VAL A 101 12.69 -6.89 2.21
N TYR A 102 11.83 -5.90 1.89
CA TYR A 102 10.78 -5.45 2.80
C TYR A 102 9.62 -6.45 2.85
N VAL A 103 9.16 -6.71 4.08
CA VAL A 103 8.08 -7.64 4.39
C VAL A 103 6.92 -6.90 5.09
N PRO A 104 5.69 -7.45 5.03
CA PRO A 104 4.59 -6.97 5.86
C PRO A 104 4.95 -7.03 7.35
N LYS A 105 4.42 -6.08 8.12
CA LYS A 105 4.69 -5.98 9.56
C LYS A 105 4.03 -7.14 10.31
N HIS A 106 4.71 -7.65 11.33
CA HIS A 106 4.18 -8.64 12.28
C HIS A 106 3.66 -7.99 13.55
#